data_AF-A0A031IB56-F1
#
_entry.id   AF-A0A031IB56-F1
#
_cell.length_a   1.000
_cell.length_b   1.000
_cell.length_c   1.000
_cell.angle_alpha   90.00
_cell.angle_beta   90.00
_cell.angle_gamma   90.00
#
_symmetry.space_group_name_H-M   'P 1'
#
loop_
_entity.id
_entity.type
_entity.pdbx_description
1 polymer ?
#
loop_
_entity_poly.entity_id
_entity_poly.type
_entity_poly.pdbx_seq_one_letter_code
_entity_poly.pdbx_strand_id
1 'polypeptide(L)'
;MAKAYEIRDTINLYIETLAINRVDRFYPSALAKHLSISSAEAFNHLSERSGPEDELHLIWELRCPNCSRTLDLTKDKQSLKEYDCNCGEEFELNASDFFPVFKIDSEYKEYVLAHVKKKLCEKESSVTKLDNQSSLEINSGSPESLVDIFPIEVSISENAAAKIKAQSAPCIIQQFFQITQNNMGDGTMDQRIIKGSFNDSNFSGNSAIQADNVVQSQNVIQNETEEAFKELFNEINKIQDQAKKEQAEYNAEELREAIEKEDTSKAKRLLGFLKSSLGTVASLATIAKFLNISL
;
A
#
# COMPACT_ATOMS: atom_id res chain seq x y z
N MET A 1 -25.40 -20.94 -10.17
CA MET A 1 -24.07 -21.55 -10.00
C MET A 1 -23.24 -21.12 -11.20
N ALA A 2 -22.09 -20.47 -10.97
CA ALA A 2 -21.16 -20.15 -12.04
C ALA A 2 -20.69 -21.44 -12.71
N LYS A 3 -20.38 -21.39 -14.00
CA LYS A 3 -19.91 -22.60 -14.70
C LYS A 3 -18.47 -22.86 -14.32
N ALA A 4 -18.05 -24.13 -14.28
CA ALA A 4 -16.72 -24.53 -13.81
C ALA A 4 -15.55 -23.84 -14.57
N TYR A 5 -15.75 -23.44 -15.83
CA TYR A 5 -14.74 -22.71 -16.60
C TYR A 5 -14.58 -21.25 -16.15
N GLU A 6 -15.66 -20.58 -15.73
CA GLU A 6 -15.63 -19.17 -15.27
C GLU A 6 -14.82 -19.05 -13.98
N ILE A 7 -14.99 -20.04 -13.09
CA ILE A 7 -14.20 -20.13 -11.85
C ILE A 7 -12.72 -20.29 -12.17
N ARG A 8 -12.36 -21.16 -13.13
CA ARG A 8 -10.96 -21.35 -13.56
C ARG A 8 -10.35 -20.08 -14.13
N ASP A 9 -11.06 -19.37 -14.99
CA ASP A 9 -10.59 -18.11 -15.58
C ASP A 9 -10.41 -17.01 -14.52
N THR A 10 -11.28 -16.98 -13.52
CA THR A 10 -11.16 -16.01 -12.42
C THR A 10 -9.97 -16.35 -11.50
N ILE A 11 -9.72 -17.63 -11.25
CA ILE A 11 -8.53 -18.09 -10.52
C ILE A 11 -7.25 -17.74 -11.28
N ASN A 12 -7.22 -17.95 -12.60
CA ASN A 12 -6.11 -17.53 -13.47
C ASN A 12 -5.81 -16.05 -13.31
N LEU A 13 -6.84 -15.22 -13.49
CA LEU A 13 -6.71 -13.78 -13.40
C LEU A 13 -6.19 -13.34 -12.02
N TYR A 14 -6.65 -14.00 -10.96
CA TYR A 14 -6.17 -13.76 -9.61
C TYR A 14 -4.67 -14.10 -9.44
N ILE A 15 -4.24 -15.26 -9.95
CA ILE A 15 -2.83 -15.68 -9.90
C ILE A 15 -1.94 -14.71 -10.71
N GLU A 16 -2.35 -14.36 -11.93
CA GLU A 16 -1.64 -13.36 -12.76
C GLU A 16 -1.53 -12.02 -12.03
N THR A 17 -2.61 -11.58 -11.38
CA THR A 17 -2.62 -10.34 -10.59
C THR A 17 -1.63 -10.41 -9.44
N LEU A 18 -1.56 -11.54 -8.73
CA LEU A 18 -0.57 -11.71 -7.66
C LEU A 18 0.87 -11.76 -8.21
N ALA A 19 1.08 -12.38 -9.37
CA ALA A 19 2.38 -12.44 -10.04
C ALA A 19 2.89 -11.06 -10.47
N ILE A 20 2.01 -10.17 -10.92
CA ILE A 20 2.37 -8.77 -11.23
C ILE A 20 2.78 -8.00 -9.96
N ASN A 21 2.20 -8.38 -8.81
CA ASN A 21 2.45 -7.74 -7.53
C ASN A 21 3.71 -8.32 -6.82
N ARG A 22 4.11 -7.66 -5.72
CA ARG A 22 5.23 -8.12 -4.86
C ARG A 22 4.88 -9.33 -3.98
N VAL A 23 3.77 -10.01 -4.25
CA VAL A 23 3.33 -11.16 -3.46
C VAL A 23 4.02 -12.41 -4.00
N ASP A 24 4.72 -13.14 -3.14
CA ASP A 24 5.38 -14.39 -3.51
C ASP A 24 4.62 -15.62 -3.02
N ARG A 25 3.80 -15.46 -1.97
CA ARG A 25 3.08 -16.53 -1.27
C ARG A 25 1.70 -16.07 -0.86
N PHE A 26 0.73 -16.97 -0.95
CA PHE A 26 -0.64 -16.70 -0.51
C PHE A 26 -1.33 -17.97 0.04
N TYR A 27 -2.33 -17.75 0.89
CA TYR A 27 -3.13 -18.84 1.47
C TYR A 27 -4.39 -19.08 0.64
N PRO A 28 -4.93 -20.31 0.62
CA PRO A 28 -6.22 -20.61 0.00
C PRO A 28 -7.37 -19.72 0.50
N SER A 29 -7.33 -19.32 1.77
CA SER A 29 -8.33 -18.43 2.36
C SER A 29 -8.38 -17.04 1.71
N ALA A 30 -7.26 -16.54 1.18
CA ALA A 30 -7.22 -15.27 0.47
C ALA A 30 -7.98 -15.37 -0.87
N LEU A 31 -7.74 -16.45 -1.63
CA LEU A 31 -8.49 -16.73 -2.87
C LEU A 31 -9.97 -17.01 -2.58
N ALA A 32 -10.26 -17.80 -1.54
CA ALA A 32 -11.62 -18.13 -1.12
C ALA A 32 -12.43 -16.86 -0.82
N LYS A 33 -11.83 -15.90 -0.11
CA LYS A 33 -12.44 -14.58 0.16
C LYS A 33 -12.64 -13.78 -1.12
N HIS A 34 -11.71 -13.82 -2.07
CA HIS A 34 -11.81 -13.11 -3.34
C HIS A 34 -12.96 -13.63 -4.22
N LEU A 35 -13.14 -14.96 -4.27
CA LEU A 35 -14.13 -15.62 -5.11
C LEU A 35 -15.45 -15.95 -4.39
N SER A 36 -15.55 -15.68 -3.08
CA SER A 36 -16.69 -16.08 -2.23
C SER A 36 -16.97 -17.60 -2.27
N ILE A 37 -15.92 -18.42 -2.34
CA ILE A 37 -15.99 -19.89 -2.28
C ILE A 37 -15.45 -20.41 -0.94
N SER A 38 -15.60 -21.71 -0.67
CA SER A 38 -15.02 -22.29 0.55
C SER A 38 -13.50 -22.42 0.47
N SER A 39 -12.79 -22.31 1.59
CA SER A 39 -11.33 -22.50 1.64
C SER A 39 -10.89 -23.88 1.16
N ALA A 40 -11.72 -24.92 1.36
CA ALA A 40 -11.44 -26.27 0.90
C ALA A 40 -11.53 -26.39 -0.63
N GLU A 41 -12.54 -25.76 -1.24
CA GLU A 41 -12.71 -25.70 -2.68
C GLU A 41 -11.59 -24.88 -3.35
N ALA A 42 -11.24 -23.73 -2.77
CA ALA A 42 -10.08 -22.94 -3.19
C ALA A 42 -8.78 -23.75 -3.12
N PHE A 43 -8.57 -24.51 -2.05
CA PHE A 43 -7.41 -25.39 -1.91
C PHE A 43 -7.38 -26.44 -3.02
N ASN A 44 -8.49 -27.16 -3.27
CA ASN A 44 -8.54 -28.19 -4.31
C ASN A 44 -8.20 -27.62 -5.69
N HIS A 45 -8.76 -26.46 -6.04
CA HIS A 45 -8.46 -25.81 -7.31
C HIS A 45 -7.01 -25.35 -7.43
N LEU A 46 -6.39 -24.88 -6.35
CA LEU A 46 -4.98 -24.50 -6.35
C LEU A 46 -4.06 -25.74 -6.42
N SER A 47 -4.43 -26.82 -5.75
CA SER A 47 -3.69 -28.09 -5.76
C SER A 47 -3.69 -28.76 -7.13
N GLU A 48 -4.79 -28.68 -7.89
CA GLU A 48 -4.84 -29.15 -9.28
C GLU A 48 -3.86 -28.42 -10.21
N ARG A 49 -3.33 -27.27 -9.80
CA ARG A 49 -2.41 -26.41 -10.56
C ARG A 49 -1.04 -26.30 -9.91
N SER A 50 -0.79 -27.15 -8.92
CA SER A 50 0.48 -27.20 -8.23
C SER A 50 1.20 -28.47 -8.62
N GLY A 51 2.28 -28.28 -9.36
CA GLY A 51 3.10 -29.34 -9.92
C GLY A 51 4.52 -28.83 -10.16
N PRO A 52 5.47 -29.73 -10.47
CA PRO A 52 6.89 -29.36 -10.58
C PRO A 52 7.20 -28.37 -11.71
N GLU A 53 6.36 -28.32 -12.75
CA GLU A 53 6.48 -27.40 -13.89
C GLU A 53 5.31 -26.41 -13.98
N ASP A 54 4.49 -26.32 -12.93
CA ASP A 54 3.33 -25.45 -12.92
C ASP A 54 3.63 -24.04 -12.38
N GLU A 55 2.66 -23.16 -12.53
CA GLU A 55 2.69 -21.75 -12.11
C GLU A 55 2.81 -21.59 -10.57
N LEU A 56 2.43 -22.63 -9.82
CA LEU A 56 2.33 -22.63 -8.37
C LEU A 56 3.06 -23.82 -7.75
N HIS A 57 3.71 -23.58 -6.61
CA HIS A 57 4.29 -24.60 -5.75
C HIS A 57 3.53 -24.67 -4.43
N LEU A 58 3.02 -25.86 -4.09
CA LEU A 58 2.46 -26.11 -2.77
C LEU A 58 3.59 -26.28 -1.74
N ILE A 59 3.58 -25.42 -0.73
CA ILE A 59 4.52 -25.41 0.40
C ILE A 59 3.71 -25.52 1.69
N TRP A 60 4.24 -26.22 2.67
CA TRP A 60 3.67 -26.30 4.01
C TRP A 60 4.42 -25.36 4.95
N GLU A 61 3.69 -24.43 5.54
CA GLU A 61 4.19 -23.50 6.53
C GLU A 61 3.92 -24.05 7.93
N LEU A 62 4.99 -24.29 8.69
CA LEU A 62 4.88 -24.67 10.09
C LEU A 62 4.75 -23.42 10.95
N ARG A 63 3.72 -23.37 11.80
CA ARG A 63 3.52 -22.27 12.76
C ARG A 63 3.57 -22.78 14.19
N CYS A 64 4.13 -21.97 15.07
CA CYS A 64 4.06 -22.24 16.50
C CYS A 64 2.60 -22.11 16.98
N PRO A 65 2.02 -23.11 17.68
CA PRO A 65 0.65 -23.05 18.17
C PRO A 65 0.43 -21.94 19.20
N ASN A 66 1.47 -21.56 19.94
CA ASN A 66 1.36 -20.62 21.05
C ASN A 66 1.50 -19.15 20.61
N CYS A 67 2.46 -18.86 19.70
CA CYS A 67 2.71 -17.48 19.25
C CYS A 67 2.36 -17.22 17.77
N SER A 68 1.90 -18.23 17.03
CA SER A 68 1.53 -18.15 15.60
C SER A 68 2.66 -17.69 14.66
N ARG A 69 3.91 -17.63 15.12
CA ARG A 69 5.06 -17.31 14.27
C ARG A 69 5.36 -18.48 13.34
N THR A 70 5.72 -18.15 12.10
CA THR A 70 6.25 -19.10 11.13
C THR A 70 7.63 -19.58 11.59
N LEU A 71 7.78 -20.91 11.71
CA LEU A 71 9.03 -21.54 12.10
C LEU A 71 9.80 -22.05 10.89
N ASP A 72 9.09 -22.67 9.93
CA ASP A 72 9.72 -23.34 8.80
C ASP A 72 8.79 -23.39 7.58
N LEU A 73 9.38 -23.58 6.40
CA LEU A 73 8.71 -23.73 5.11
C LEU A 73 9.24 -24.98 4.42
N THR A 74 8.44 -26.04 4.40
CA THR A 74 8.82 -27.34 3.82
C THR A 74 7.97 -27.68 2.60
N LYS A 75 8.54 -28.40 1.64
CA LYS A 75 7.79 -28.95 0.49
C LYS A 75 7.00 -30.21 0.88
N ASP A 76 7.58 -31.03 1.74
CA ASP A 76 7.04 -32.31 2.15
C ASP A 76 6.51 -32.27 3.58
N LYS A 77 5.43 -33.01 3.84
CA LYS A 77 4.82 -33.17 5.17
C LYS A 77 5.64 -34.01 6.17
N GLN A 78 6.93 -34.26 5.93
CA GLN A 78 7.78 -35.16 6.74
C GLN A 78 8.85 -34.35 7.50
N SER A 79 9.29 -34.67 8.72
CA SER A 79 8.88 -35.60 9.77
C SER A 79 9.48 -35.11 11.09
N LEU A 80 8.65 -35.04 12.15
CA LEU A 80 8.95 -35.04 13.59
C LEU A 80 10.41 -34.73 13.99
N LYS A 81 10.81 -33.46 13.87
CA LYS A 81 11.88 -32.91 14.72
C LYS A 81 11.21 -32.08 15.79
N GLU A 82 11.73 -32.11 17.00
CA GLU A 82 11.40 -31.11 18.01
C GLU A 82 11.82 -29.73 17.46
N TYR A 83 10.94 -28.75 17.53
CA TYR A 83 11.22 -27.38 17.11
C TYR A 83 11.17 -26.48 18.34
N ASP A 84 12.28 -25.81 18.60
CA ASP A 84 12.33 -24.76 19.61
C ASP A 84 11.80 -23.45 19.01
N CYS A 85 10.66 -23.00 19.51
CA CYS A 85 10.19 -21.66 19.17
C CYS A 85 10.88 -20.63 20.07
N ASN A 86 11.22 -19.47 19.51
CA ASN A 86 11.72 -18.31 20.26
C ASN A 86 10.75 -17.76 21.32
N CYS A 87 9.53 -18.30 21.47
CA CYS A 87 8.67 -18.00 22.61
C CYS A 87 9.06 -18.75 23.89
N GLY A 88 10.01 -19.71 23.81
CA GLY A 88 10.53 -20.46 24.96
C GLY A 88 9.66 -21.63 25.39
N GLU A 89 8.70 -22.04 24.55
CA GLU A 89 7.85 -23.20 24.81
C GLU A 89 8.16 -24.30 23.80
N GLU A 90 8.47 -25.48 24.32
CA GLU A 90 8.61 -26.71 23.57
C GLU A 90 7.21 -27.28 23.29
N PHE A 91 6.97 -27.75 22.07
CA PHE A 91 5.70 -28.37 21.70
C PHE A 91 5.92 -29.53 20.72
N GLU A 92 5.08 -30.55 20.86
CA GLU A 92 5.06 -31.68 19.93
C GLU A 92 4.34 -31.29 18.64
N LEU A 93 4.98 -31.57 17.50
CA LEU A 93 4.41 -31.27 16.19
C LEU A 93 3.20 -32.12 15.88
N ASN A 94 2.07 -31.47 15.59
CA ASN A 94 0.88 -32.12 15.07
C ASN A 94 0.69 -31.80 13.58
N ALA A 95 -0.03 -32.68 12.87
CA ALA A 95 -0.37 -32.45 11.46
C ALA A 95 -1.25 -31.19 11.25
N SER A 96 -1.92 -30.72 12.31
CA SER A 96 -2.71 -29.48 12.33
C SER A 96 -1.87 -28.20 12.31
N ASP A 97 -0.59 -28.29 12.67
CA ASP A 97 0.29 -27.13 12.79
C ASP A 97 0.90 -26.71 11.44
N PHE A 98 0.67 -27.51 10.41
CA PHE A 98 1.09 -27.28 9.03
C PHE A 98 -0.03 -26.63 8.23
N PHE A 99 0.23 -25.42 7.76
CA PHE A 99 -0.69 -24.64 6.95
C PHE A 99 -0.30 -24.72 5.47
N PRO A 100 -1.22 -25.04 4.55
CA PRO A 100 -0.92 -25.04 3.14
C PRO A 100 -0.77 -23.61 2.62
N VAL A 101 0.33 -23.36 1.91
CA VAL A 101 0.68 -22.08 1.30
C VAL A 101 1.08 -22.31 -0.14
N PHE A 102 0.55 -21.51 -1.05
CA PHE A 102 0.92 -21.57 -2.46
C PHE A 102 1.94 -20.48 -2.73
N LYS A 103 3.10 -20.88 -3.23
CA LYS A 103 4.17 -19.99 -3.68
C LYS A 103 4.09 -19.87 -5.19
N ILE A 104 4.11 -18.64 -5.70
CA ILE A 104 4.14 -18.38 -7.14
C ILE A 104 5.55 -18.72 -7.64
N ASP A 105 5.62 -19.46 -8.74
CA ASP A 105 6.89 -19.77 -9.37
C ASP A 105 7.61 -18.49 -9.85
N SER A 106 8.92 -18.42 -9.62
CA SER A 106 9.71 -17.23 -9.96
C SER A 106 9.82 -17.04 -11.48
N GLU A 107 9.98 -18.12 -12.24
CA GLU A 107 10.09 -18.07 -13.71
C GLU A 107 8.74 -17.66 -14.31
N TYR A 108 7.65 -18.19 -13.78
CA TYR A 108 6.30 -17.76 -14.16
C TYR A 108 6.08 -16.26 -13.89
N LYS A 109 6.52 -15.77 -12.73
CA LYS A 109 6.43 -14.35 -12.37
C LYS A 109 7.17 -13.45 -13.37
N GLU A 110 8.39 -13.83 -13.75
CA GLU A 110 9.17 -13.12 -14.76
C GLU A 110 8.50 -13.13 -16.14
N TYR A 111 7.92 -14.28 -16.53
CA TYR A 111 7.16 -14.42 -17.76
C TYR A 111 5.95 -13.47 -17.82
N VAL A 112 5.13 -13.42 -16.77
CA VAL A 112 3.95 -12.54 -16.70
C VAL A 112 4.38 -11.07 -16.78
N LEU A 113 5.42 -10.67 -16.04
CA LEU A 113 5.93 -9.29 -16.06
C LEU A 113 6.45 -8.89 -17.45
N ALA A 114 7.15 -9.79 -18.15
CA ALA A 114 7.62 -9.55 -19.51
C ALA A 114 6.45 -9.39 -20.50
N HIS A 115 5.39 -10.19 -20.35
CA HIS A 115 4.18 -10.08 -21.18
C HIS A 115 3.40 -8.79 -20.94
N VAL A 116 3.25 -8.35 -19.68
CA VAL A 116 2.62 -7.06 -19.36
C VAL A 116 3.44 -5.91 -19.96
N LYS A 117 4.77 -5.94 -19.80
CA LYS A 117 5.66 -4.92 -20.37
C LYS A 117 5.56 -4.84 -21.89
N LYS A 118 5.51 -5.99 -22.58
CA LYS A 118 5.35 -6.06 -24.04
C LYS A 118 4.01 -5.46 -24.49
N LYS A 119 2.91 -5.82 -23.82
CA LYS A 119 1.57 -5.26 -24.11
C LYS A 119 1.50 -3.74 -23.93
N LEU A 120 2.26 -3.18 -22.99
CA LEU A 120 2.34 -1.73 -22.78
C LEU A 120 3.11 -1.04 -23.92
N CYS A 121 4.27 -1.58 -24.34
CA CYS A 121 5.06 -1.02 -25.45
C CYS A 121 4.31 -1.03 -26.80
N GLU A 122 3.51 -2.07 -27.06
CA GLU A 122 2.74 -2.17 -28.31
C GLU A 122 1.62 -1.12 -28.38
N LYS A 123 0.98 -0.79 -27.25
CA LYS A 123 -0.06 0.24 -27.19
C LYS A 123 0.49 1.64 -27.49
N GLU A 124 1.65 1.99 -26.95
CA GLU A 124 2.29 3.31 -27.20
C GLU A 124 2.60 3.53 -28.69
N SER A 125 3.03 2.48 -29.39
CA SER A 125 3.37 2.54 -30.82
C SER A 125 2.15 2.76 -31.74
N SER A 126 0.92 2.55 -31.23
CA SER A 126 -0.31 2.71 -32.01
C SER A 126 -0.97 4.08 -31.85
N VAL A 127 -0.66 4.82 -30.78
CA VAL A 127 -1.25 6.14 -30.51
C VAL A 127 -0.61 7.24 -31.36
N THR A 128 0.65 7.08 -31.79
CA THR A 128 1.38 8.11 -32.56
C THR A 128 0.97 8.24 -34.04
N LYS A 129 -0.12 7.58 -34.48
CA LYS A 129 -0.57 7.61 -35.88
C LYS A 129 -1.86 8.37 -36.14
N LEU A 130 -2.46 9.07 -35.16
CA LEU A 130 -3.74 9.76 -35.34
C LEU A 130 -3.70 11.31 -35.43
N ASP A 131 -2.58 11.98 -35.18
CA ASP A 131 -2.58 13.46 -35.08
C ASP A 131 -2.14 14.24 -36.34
N ASN A 132 -2.05 13.60 -37.51
CA ASN A 132 -1.66 14.29 -38.74
C ASN A 132 -2.81 14.87 -39.58
N GLN A 133 -4.01 15.05 -39.02
CA GLN A 133 -5.12 15.76 -39.70
C GLN A 133 -5.95 16.63 -38.73
N SER A 134 -5.36 17.68 -38.16
CA SER A 134 -6.12 18.84 -37.68
C SER A 134 -5.23 20.08 -37.59
N SER A 135 -4.93 20.67 -38.75
CA SER A 135 -4.42 22.04 -38.83
C SER A 135 -5.55 23.03 -38.55
N LEU A 136 -5.61 23.54 -37.32
CA LEU A 136 -6.30 24.79 -37.00
C LEU A 136 -5.24 25.83 -36.63
N GLU A 137 -5.15 26.85 -37.47
CA GLU A 137 -4.27 28.00 -37.34
C GLU A 137 -4.55 28.74 -36.04
N ILE A 138 -3.56 28.82 -35.16
CA ILE A 138 -3.56 29.77 -34.04
C ILE A 138 -2.57 30.88 -34.40
N ASN A 139 -3.13 32.06 -34.63
CA ASN A 139 -2.41 33.30 -34.85
C ASN A 139 -1.50 33.63 -33.66
N SER A 140 -0.22 33.84 -33.97
CA SER A 140 0.82 34.32 -33.05
C SER A 140 0.65 35.82 -32.79
N GLY A 141 -0.13 36.15 -31.76
CA GLY A 141 -0.07 37.45 -31.10
C GLY A 141 1.06 37.46 -30.08
N SER A 142 2.14 38.19 -30.39
CA SER A 142 3.19 38.60 -29.44
C SER A 142 2.58 39.33 -28.23
N PRO A 143 3.07 39.06 -27.02
CA PRO A 143 3.25 40.14 -26.06
C PRO A 143 4.70 40.22 -25.58
N GLU A 144 5.15 41.47 -25.54
CA GLU A 144 6.41 41.94 -25.02
C GLU A 144 6.54 41.67 -23.52
N SER A 145 7.73 41.20 -23.12
CA SER A 145 8.47 41.54 -21.90
C SER A 145 7.71 41.66 -20.56
N LEU A 146 8.01 40.76 -19.63
CA LEU A 146 8.02 41.04 -18.19
C LEU A 146 9.18 40.28 -17.52
N VAL A 147 10.36 40.92 -17.60
CA VAL A 147 11.47 40.68 -16.67
C VAL A 147 11.12 41.45 -15.40
N ASP A 148 10.86 40.74 -14.32
CA ASP A 148 11.20 41.09 -12.93
C ASP A 148 10.34 40.25 -12.00
N ILE A 149 10.97 39.30 -11.30
CA ILE A 149 10.71 38.93 -9.90
C ILE A 149 11.69 37.78 -9.55
N PHE A 150 12.69 38.15 -8.74
CA PHE A 150 13.73 37.36 -8.02
C PHE A 150 15.05 37.02 -8.74
N PRO A 151 16.19 37.60 -8.28
CA PRO A 151 17.51 37.03 -8.48
C PRO A 151 17.84 36.08 -7.31
N ILE A 152 17.95 34.78 -7.58
CA ILE A 152 18.73 33.86 -6.74
C ILE A 152 19.79 33.26 -7.65
N GLU A 153 21.01 33.78 -7.55
CA GLU A 153 22.19 33.15 -8.16
C GLU A 153 22.55 31.91 -7.34
N VAL A 154 22.02 30.75 -7.73
CA VAL A 154 22.58 29.46 -7.33
C VAL A 154 23.56 29.04 -8.42
N SER A 155 24.85 29.21 -8.16
CA SER A 155 25.92 28.68 -8.99
C SER A 155 25.97 27.16 -8.84
N ILE A 156 25.28 26.44 -9.73
CA ILE A 156 25.41 24.98 -9.84
C ILE A 156 26.63 24.70 -10.71
N SER A 157 27.64 24.01 -10.16
CA SER A 157 28.81 23.59 -10.92
C SER A 157 28.42 22.66 -12.08
N GLU A 158 29.03 22.86 -13.25
CA GLU A 158 28.75 22.09 -14.48
C GLU A 158 28.92 20.57 -14.30
N ASN A 159 29.67 20.13 -13.27
CA ASN A 159 29.85 18.72 -12.94
C ASN A 159 28.62 18.06 -12.28
N ALA A 160 27.68 18.82 -11.72
CA ALA A 160 26.43 18.27 -11.18
C ALA A 160 25.40 17.98 -12.28
N ALA A 161 25.35 18.83 -13.32
CA ALA A 161 24.43 18.67 -14.45
C ALA A 161 24.76 17.45 -15.32
N ALA A 162 26.05 17.10 -15.46
CA ALA A 162 26.47 15.90 -16.19
C ALA A 162 26.13 14.59 -15.44
N LYS A 163 26.10 14.61 -14.10
CA LYS A 163 25.73 13.44 -13.28
C LYS A 163 24.23 13.15 -13.31
N ILE A 164 23.40 14.19 -13.42
CA ILE A 164 21.92 14.05 -13.52
C ILE A 164 21.52 13.50 -14.90
N LYS A 165 22.22 13.86 -15.98
CA LYS A 165 21.98 13.30 -17.33
C LYS A 165 22.43 11.84 -17.51
N ALA A 166 23.34 11.33 -16.65
CA ALA A 166 23.83 9.95 -16.74
C ALA A 166 23.04 8.94 -15.88
N GLN A 167 22.13 9.41 -15.01
CA GLN A 167 21.26 8.56 -14.18
C GLN A 167 19.77 8.60 -14.58
N SER A 168 19.38 9.43 -15.56
CA SER A 168 18.03 9.46 -16.09
C SER A 168 17.82 8.38 -17.16
N ALA A 169 17.73 7.11 -16.75
CA ALA A 169 16.96 6.13 -17.50
C ALA A 169 15.46 6.43 -17.26
N PRO A 170 14.66 6.75 -18.29
CA PRO A 170 13.26 7.11 -18.10
C PRO A 170 12.41 5.85 -18.11
N CYS A 171 12.10 5.28 -16.95
CA CYS A 171 10.87 4.52 -16.72
C CYS A 171 10.69 4.23 -15.23
N ILE A 172 10.48 5.27 -14.42
CA ILE A 172 9.77 5.10 -13.15
C ILE A 172 8.46 5.86 -13.31
N ILE A 173 7.52 5.22 -13.98
CA ILE A 173 6.12 5.55 -13.78
C ILE A 173 5.80 5.00 -12.39
N GLN A 174 5.86 5.85 -11.36
CA GLN A 174 5.09 5.62 -10.15
C GLN A 174 3.61 5.66 -10.56
N GLN A 175 3.09 4.51 -10.98
CA GLN A 175 1.66 4.32 -11.10
C GLN A 175 1.12 4.29 -9.67
N PHE A 176 0.50 5.40 -9.27
CA PHE A 176 -0.56 5.36 -8.28
C PHE A 176 -1.61 4.37 -8.79
N PHE A 177 -1.64 3.16 -8.22
CA PHE A 177 -2.81 2.30 -8.31
C PHE A 177 -3.93 2.96 -7.50
N GLN A 178 -4.61 3.92 -8.11
CA GLN A 178 -6.01 4.13 -7.78
C GLN A 178 -6.73 2.90 -8.33
N ILE A 179 -7.02 1.94 -7.45
CA ILE A 179 -8.03 0.93 -7.73
C ILE A 179 -9.36 1.70 -7.75
N THR A 180 -9.67 2.33 -8.88
CA THR A 180 -11.05 2.66 -9.22
C THR A 180 -11.73 1.32 -9.43
N GLN A 181 -12.36 0.81 -8.37
CA GLN A 181 -13.39 -0.20 -8.52
C GLN A 181 -14.48 0.44 -9.37
N ASN A 182 -14.44 0.20 -10.68
CA ASN A 182 -15.59 0.39 -11.54
C ASN A 182 -16.63 -0.63 -11.08
N ASN A 183 -17.41 -0.23 -10.07
CA ASN A 183 -18.60 -0.94 -9.65
C ASN A 183 -19.65 -0.79 -10.76
N MET A 184 -19.51 -1.60 -11.82
CA MET A 184 -20.62 -1.99 -12.68
C MET A 184 -21.45 -3.03 -11.93
N GLY A 185 -22.02 -2.61 -10.81
CA GLY A 185 -23.06 -3.34 -10.10
C GLY A 185 -24.35 -2.57 -10.30
N ASP A 186 -25.34 -3.23 -10.91
CA ASP A 186 -26.75 -2.87 -10.76
C ASP A 186 -27.12 -3.05 -9.28
N GLY A 187 -26.69 -2.09 -8.49
CA GLY A 187 -26.94 -2.01 -7.07
C GLY A 187 -28.36 -1.58 -6.90
N THR A 188 -29.23 -2.56 -6.65
CA THR A 188 -30.46 -2.34 -5.91
C THR A 188 -30.09 -1.52 -4.66
N MET A 189 -30.30 -0.21 -4.74
CA MET A 189 -30.08 0.69 -3.61
C MET A 189 -31.04 0.23 -2.52
N ASP A 190 -30.47 -0.40 -1.51
CA ASP A 190 -31.16 -0.72 -0.27
C ASP A 190 -31.86 0.55 0.20
N GLN A 191 -33.19 0.50 0.37
CA GLN A 191 -34.03 1.66 0.69
C GLN A 191 -33.83 2.10 2.15
N ARG A 192 -32.58 2.38 2.53
CA ARG A 192 -32.22 2.91 3.83
C ARG A 192 -32.73 4.35 3.91
N ILE A 193 -33.95 4.49 4.45
CA ILE A 193 -34.55 5.78 4.78
C ILE A 193 -33.87 6.29 6.04
N ILE A 194 -33.09 7.37 5.93
CA ILE A 194 -32.64 8.13 7.10
C ILE A 194 -33.88 8.82 7.68
N LYS A 195 -34.40 8.31 8.80
CA LYS A 195 -35.43 8.99 9.60
C LYS A 195 -34.74 9.94 10.58
N GLY A 196 -34.33 11.11 10.09
CA GLY A 196 -33.68 12.15 10.89
C GLY A 196 -33.42 13.40 10.05
N SER A 197 -33.32 14.56 10.70
CA SER A 197 -32.98 15.83 10.06
C SER A 197 -31.51 16.15 10.30
N PHE A 198 -30.79 16.54 9.26
CA PHE A 198 -29.44 17.10 9.38
C PHE A 198 -29.45 18.62 9.58
N ASN A 199 -30.53 19.16 10.16
CA ASN A 199 -30.58 20.58 10.46
C ASN A 199 -29.49 20.89 11.48
N ASP A 200 -28.71 21.94 11.22
CA ASP A 200 -27.54 22.36 12.01
C ASP A 200 -26.33 21.40 11.99
N SER A 201 -26.28 20.44 11.06
CA SER A 201 -25.09 19.61 10.86
C SER A 201 -24.06 20.33 10.00
N ASN A 202 -22.89 20.62 10.56
CA ASN A 202 -21.77 21.18 9.80
C ASN A 202 -20.92 20.04 9.21
N PHE A 203 -21.17 19.71 7.94
CA PHE A 203 -20.36 18.74 7.22
C PHE A 203 -19.16 19.44 6.57
N SER A 204 -18.00 19.42 7.23
CA SER A 204 -16.74 19.80 6.61
C SER A 204 -16.01 18.58 6.04
N GLY A 205 -15.41 18.72 4.85
CA GLY A 205 -14.65 17.67 4.15
C GLY A 205 -15.48 16.76 3.21
N ASN A 206 -14.86 15.66 2.74
CA ASN A 206 -15.47 14.68 1.84
C ASN A 206 -16.40 13.73 2.61
N SER A 207 -17.58 14.20 3.02
CA SER A 207 -18.57 13.36 3.70
C SER A 207 -19.38 12.52 2.72
N ALA A 208 -19.21 11.20 2.74
CA ALA A 208 -20.10 10.26 2.06
C ALA A 208 -21.15 9.72 3.04
N ILE A 209 -22.38 10.20 2.92
CA ILE A 209 -23.52 9.74 3.71
C ILE A 209 -24.18 8.62 2.89
N GLN A 210 -24.31 7.42 3.48
CA GLN A 210 -24.93 6.20 2.90
C GLN A 210 -24.11 5.34 1.92
N ALA A 211 -22.79 5.51 1.82
CA ALA A 211 -21.99 4.62 0.96
C ALA A 211 -21.32 3.50 1.78
N ASP A 212 -21.47 2.25 1.32
CA ASP A 212 -20.75 1.11 1.88
C ASP A 212 -19.33 1.09 1.29
N ASN A 213 -18.31 0.82 2.13
CA ASN A 213 -16.90 0.71 1.76
C ASN A 213 -16.26 1.96 1.11
N VAL A 214 -16.53 3.16 1.64
CA VAL A 214 -15.84 4.37 1.18
C VAL A 214 -14.44 4.46 1.77
N VAL A 215 -13.42 4.41 0.93
CA VAL A 215 -12.08 4.88 1.26
C VAL A 215 -12.03 6.38 0.94
N GLN A 216 -12.24 7.22 1.95
CA GLN A 216 -12.12 8.68 1.79
C GLN A 216 -10.66 9.09 1.93
N SER A 217 -10.03 9.50 0.83
CA SER A 217 -8.79 10.27 0.91
C SER A 217 -9.14 11.72 1.23
N GLN A 218 -8.83 12.16 2.45
CA GLN A 218 -8.81 13.58 2.78
C GLN A 218 -7.43 14.12 2.39
N ASN A 219 -7.39 15.07 1.46
CA ASN A 219 -6.21 15.90 1.30
C ASN A 219 -6.12 16.77 2.55
N VAL A 220 -5.41 16.27 3.56
CA VAL A 220 -5.10 17.04 4.76
C VAL A 220 -4.27 18.23 4.32
N ILE A 221 -4.83 19.42 4.52
CA ILE A 221 -4.22 20.70 4.16
C ILE A 221 -2.97 20.86 5.03
N GLN A 222 -1.83 21.27 4.46
CA GLN A 222 -0.56 21.47 5.17
C GLN A 222 -0.70 22.24 6.50
N ASN A 223 -1.67 23.16 6.57
CA ASN A 223 -1.99 23.95 7.76
C ASN A 223 -2.42 23.09 8.97
N GLU A 224 -3.15 21.99 8.77
CA GLU A 224 -3.59 21.11 9.88
C GLU A 224 -2.41 20.40 10.55
N THR A 225 -1.38 20.07 9.76
CA THR A 225 -0.15 19.44 10.28
C THR A 225 0.65 20.41 11.13
N GLU A 226 0.79 21.67 10.70
CA GLU A 226 1.47 22.71 11.48
C GLU A 226 0.75 23.01 12.81
N GLU A 227 -0.58 23.10 12.77
CA GLU A 227 -1.39 23.27 13.99
C GLU A 227 -1.20 22.09 14.96
N ALA A 228 -1.20 20.86 14.45
CA ALA A 228 -0.96 19.66 15.26
C ALA A 228 0.44 19.67 15.90
N PHE A 229 1.48 20.11 15.19
CA PHE A 229 2.82 20.26 15.77
C PHE A 229 2.86 21.34 16.86
N LYS A 230 2.18 22.47 16.65
CA LYS A 230 2.09 23.53 17.66
C LYS A 230 1.41 23.01 18.94
N GLU A 231 0.34 22.25 18.81
CA GLU A 231 -0.31 21.58 19.95
C GLU A 231 0.62 20.57 20.63
N LEU A 232 1.35 19.76 19.85
CA LEU A 232 2.33 18.81 20.38
C LEU A 232 3.40 19.50 21.25
N PHE A 233 3.99 20.60 20.76
CA PHE A 233 4.97 21.37 21.53
C PHE A 233 4.35 22.01 22.79
N ASN A 234 3.08 22.41 22.75
CA ASN A 234 2.39 22.87 23.95
C ASN A 234 2.22 21.76 25.00
N GLU A 235 1.92 20.51 24.59
CA GLU A 235 1.86 19.38 25.51
C GLU A 235 3.24 19.01 26.07
N ILE A 236 4.28 19.03 25.25
CA ILE A 236 5.67 18.79 25.68
C ILE A 236 6.09 19.81 26.74
N ASN A 237 5.71 21.07 26.57
CA ASN A 237 6.01 22.14 27.53
C ASN A 237 5.38 21.93 28.92
N LYS A 238 4.36 21.08 29.05
CA LYS A 238 3.72 20.75 30.34
C LYS A 238 4.46 19.67 31.13
N ILE A 239 5.43 18.97 30.53
CA ILE A 239 6.26 17.96 31.21
C ILE A 239 7.07 18.65 32.33
N GLN A 240 6.96 18.15 33.56
CA GLN A 240 7.64 18.69 34.74
C GLN A 240 9.13 18.30 34.80
N ASP A 241 9.47 17.12 34.29
CA ASP A 241 10.83 16.60 34.26
C ASP A 241 11.60 17.20 33.09
N GLN A 242 12.59 18.05 33.39
CA GLN A 242 13.36 18.79 32.40
C GLN A 242 14.09 17.87 31.40
N ALA A 243 14.65 16.75 31.86
CA ALA A 243 15.37 15.84 30.98
C ALA A 243 14.42 15.13 30.01
N LYS A 244 13.24 14.72 30.50
CA LYS A 244 12.19 14.15 29.63
C LYS A 244 11.62 15.17 28.66
N LYS A 245 11.48 16.42 29.09
CA LYS A 245 11.02 17.52 28.25
C LYS A 245 11.98 17.75 27.08
N GLU A 246 13.26 17.94 27.34
CA GLU A 246 14.28 18.15 26.31
C GLU A 246 14.34 16.99 25.30
N GLN A 247 14.25 15.75 25.79
CA GLN A 247 14.21 14.56 24.94
C GLN A 247 12.95 14.52 24.06
N ALA A 248 11.79 14.90 24.60
CA ALA A 248 10.55 14.96 23.83
C ALA A 248 10.58 16.09 22.78
N GLU A 249 11.14 17.26 23.10
CA GLU A 249 11.34 18.36 22.16
C GLU A 249 12.23 17.95 21.00
N TYR A 250 13.38 17.32 21.28
CA TYR A 250 14.28 16.80 20.26
C TYR A 250 13.59 15.79 19.33
N ASN A 251 12.86 14.83 19.90
CA ASN A 251 12.15 13.83 19.11
C ASN A 251 11.00 14.42 18.29
N ALA A 252 10.35 15.48 18.76
CA ALA A 252 9.29 16.17 18.03
C ALA A 252 9.84 16.95 16.83
N GLU A 253 11.00 17.60 16.97
CA GLU A 253 11.66 18.29 15.84
C GLU A 253 12.18 17.30 14.79
N GLU A 254 12.82 16.21 15.23
CA GLU A 254 13.24 15.12 14.34
C GLU A 254 12.04 14.47 13.62
N LEU A 255 10.87 14.44 14.27
CA LEU A 255 9.65 13.94 13.65
C LEU A 255 9.18 14.90 12.56
N ARG A 256 9.18 16.22 12.81
CA ARG A 256 8.84 17.21 11.79
C ARG A 256 9.74 17.07 10.56
N GLU A 257 11.05 16.97 10.78
CA GLU A 257 12.02 16.79 9.69
C GLU A 257 11.82 15.45 8.95
N ALA A 258 11.50 14.36 9.66
CA ALA A 258 11.21 13.07 9.03
C ALA A 258 9.95 13.14 8.14
N ILE A 259 8.94 13.91 8.52
CA ILE A 259 7.74 14.13 7.70
C ILE A 259 8.07 14.97 6.47
N GLU A 260 8.84 16.05 6.62
CA GLU A 260 9.30 16.89 5.49
C GLU A 260 10.12 16.10 4.46
N LYS A 261 10.87 15.08 4.91
CA LYS A 261 11.68 14.18 4.07
C LYS A 261 10.95 12.90 3.62
N GLU A 262 9.67 12.76 3.94
CA GLU A 262 8.86 11.56 3.65
C GLU A 262 9.42 10.24 4.23
N ASP A 263 10.23 10.30 5.29
CA ASP A 263 10.78 9.12 5.97
C ASP A 263 9.79 8.53 6.98
N THR A 264 8.85 7.74 6.45
CA THR A 264 7.79 7.07 7.23
C THR A 264 8.33 6.13 8.32
N SER A 265 9.50 5.52 8.12
CA SER A 265 10.10 4.58 9.08
C SER A 265 10.65 5.30 10.30
N LYS A 266 11.40 6.40 10.07
CA LYS A 266 11.90 7.27 11.14
C LYS A 266 10.72 7.92 11.88
N ALA A 267 9.72 8.43 11.15
CA ALA A 267 8.54 9.06 11.73
C ALA A 267 7.76 8.09 12.64
N LYS A 268 7.52 6.85 12.21
CA LYS A 268 6.85 5.82 13.03
C LYS A 268 7.57 5.56 14.35
N ARG A 269 8.91 5.47 14.31
CA ARG A 269 9.73 5.24 15.49
C ARG A 269 9.64 6.42 16.47
N LEU A 270 9.74 7.65 15.96
CA LEU A 270 9.65 8.86 16.76
C LEU A 270 8.27 9.06 17.38
N LEU A 271 7.20 8.75 16.64
CA LEU A 271 5.83 8.72 17.16
C LEU A 271 5.69 7.73 18.33
N GLY A 272 6.30 6.55 18.24
CA GLY A 272 6.30 5.57 19.34
C GLY A 272 7.02 6.09 20.60
N PHE A 273 8.14 6.78 20.43
CA PHE A 273 8.85 7.42 21.54
C PHE A 273 8.03 8.53 22.19
N LEU A 274 7.44 9.42 21.38
CA LEU A 274 6.61 10.51 21.87
C LEU A 274 5.36 9.99 22.58
N LYS A 275 4.70 8.96 22.05
CA LYS A 275 3.57 8.28 22.71
C LYS A 275 3.97 7.69 24.06
N SER A 276 5.18 7.15 24.19
CA SER A 276 5.67 6.62 25.47
C SER A 276 5.94 7.71 26.50
N SER A 277 6.39 8.90 26.06
CA SER A 277 6.69 10.04 26.95
C SER A 277 5.46 10.86 27.32
N LEU A 278 4.54 11.08 26.38
CA LEU A 278 3.39 11.98 26.50
C LEU A 278 2.07 11.25 26.73
N GLY A 279 2.02 9.94 26.47
CA GLY A 279 0.77 9.18 26.40
C GLY A 279 0.03 9.40 25.07
N THR A 280 -1.29 9.19 25.10
CA THR A 280 -2.15 9.40 23.93
C THR A 280 -2.66 10.84 23.94
N VAL A 281 -2.02 11.72 23.17
CA VAL A 281 -2.47 13.11 22.97
C VAL A 281 -3.07 13.28 21.57
N ALA A 282 -4.04 14.18 21.44
CA ALA A 282 -4.79 14.39 20.20
C ALA A 282 -3.87 14.81 19.03
N SER A 283 -2.88 15.67 19.28
CA SER A 283 -1.89 16.11 18.29
C SER A 283 -1.09 14.94 17.70
N LEU A 284 -0.66 13.96 18.51
CA LEU A 284 -0.01 12.76 18.00
C LEU A 284 -0.93 11.94 17.12
N ALA A 285 -2.21 11.81 17.47
CA ALA A 285 -3.19 11.08 16.67
C ALA A 285 -3.42 11.75 15.30
N THR A 286 -3.49 13.08 15.27
CA THR A 286 -3.60 13.86 14.02
C THR A 286 -2.36 13.65 13.14
N ILE A 287 -1.16 13.74 13.72
CA ILE A 287 0.10 13.53 12.99
C ILE A 287 0.21 12.08 12.48
N ALA A 288 -0.19 11.09 13.28
CA ALA A 288 -0.19 9.68 12.87
C ALA A 288 -1.20 9.41 11.74
N LYS A 289 -2.38 10.03 11.79
CA LYS A 289 -3.38 9.99 10.71
C LYS A 289 -2.82 10.57 9.42
N PHE A 290 -2.10 11.71 9.50
CA PHE A 290 -1.43 12.32 8.33
C PHE A 290 -0.47 11.34 7.64
N LEU A 291 0.22 10.51 8.42
CA LEU A 291 1.17 9.51 7.92
C LEU A 291 0.53 8.15 7.56
N ASN A 292 -0.78 8.00 7.71
CA ASN A 292 -1.48 6.70 7.61
C ASN A 292 -0.88 5.63 8.54
N ILE A 293 -0.48 6.02 9.76
CA ILE A 293 0.08 5.12 10.78
C ILE A 293 -0.93 4.94 11.91
N SER A 294 -1.13 3.70 12.37
CA SER A 294 -1.86 3.41 13.62
C SER A 294 -0.93 3.56 14.83
N LEU A 295 -1.32 4.38 15.82
CA LEU A 295 -0.58 4.59 17.07
C LEU A 295 -0.75 3.48 18.09
#